data_AF-A0AAF0JCH3-F1
#
_entry.id   AF-A0AAF0JCH3-F1
#
_cell.length_a   1.000
_cell.length_b   1.000
_cell.length_c   1.000
_cell.angle_alpha   90.00
_cell.angle_beta   90.00
_cell.angle_gamma   90.00
#
_symmetry.space_group_name_H-M   'P 1'
#
loop_
_entity.id
_entity.type
_entity.pdbx_description
1 polymer ?
#
loop_
_entity_poly.entity_id
_entity_poly.type
_entity_poly.pdbx_seq_one_letter_code
_entity_poly.pdbx_strand_id
1 'polypeptide(L)'
;MATLADIKVFSGSSHRVLAEQICKRLGVPLGNATVTKNEAGETIVRMGESVREHDVYIINTSCVSHGASGELISPNTSLMELLIMINACKTASARRVTAVIPHFFYARQDKKDKSRAPITARLIANMLEQAGCDHVITMDLHASQIQGFFNVPVDNLYSEPAALQYVREMLDTERVVIVSPDAGGAKRATALADQLGVDFALFHKERKKANEVSRMVLVGNAKDKIAILVDDMADTCGTLDLAASRLMESGAERVLAIVTHGILSPPALERISKSSLEALIVTNTLPQEENRRRCSKLEEIDISHLLAETIRRSHYGESVSVLFSQIPYDTIQPYRHGVDTPLQSPPRSSTSSPVPPSSVSGAALDKRLASLELGAGTPQAATPHATIAPSPLRNVSGGARDEDL
;
A
#
# COMPACT_ATOMS: atom_id res chain seq x y z
N MET A 1 26.86 10.68 -7.19
CA MET A 1 25.48 10.88 -6.72
C MET A 1 24.58 10.12 -7.68
N ALA A 2 23.62 9.34 -7.18
CA ALA A 2 22.64 8.68 -8.04
C ALA A 2 21.80 9.75 -8.74
N THR A 3 21.48 9.55 -10.02
CA THR A 3 20.64 10.46 -10.80
C THR A 3 19.37 9.74 -11.26
N LEU A 4 18.29 10.47 -11.58
CA LEU A 4 17.08 9.85 -12.14
C LEU A 4 17.36 9.02 -13.41
N ALA A 5 18.44 9.33 -14.13
CA ALA A 5 18.87 8.56 -15.31
C ALA A 5 19.31 7.12 -14.95
N ASP A 6 19.63 6.85 -13.68
CA ASP A 6 20.01 5.52 -13.18
C ASP A 6 18.78 4.64 -12.87
N ILE A 7 17.57 5.22 -12.86
CA ILE A 7 16.31 4.49 -12.64
C ILE A 7 15.88 3.84 -13.96
N LYS A 8 15.57 2.55 -13.91
CA LYS A 8 14.88 1.84 -15.00
C LYS A 8 13.59 1.24 -14.48
N VAL A 9 12.46 1.67 -15.05
CA VAL A 9 11.15 1.12 -14.71
C VAL A 9 10.70 0.20 -15.84
N PHE A 10 10.32 -1.03 -15.51
CA PHE A 10 9.72 -1.97 -16.45
C PHE A 10 8.34 -2.40 -15.96
N SER A 11 7.53 -2.92 -16.86
CA SER A 11 6.21 -3.45 -16.56
C SER A 11 6.10 -4.87 -17.07
N GLY A 12 5.52 -5.76 -16.27
CA GLY A 12 4.92 -7.00 -16.78
C GLY A 12 3.61 -6.70 -17.53
N SER A 13 2.87 -7.75 -17.87
CA SER A 13 1.65 -7.62 -18.67
C SER A 13 0.41 -7.24 -17.84
N SER A 14 0.46 -7.35 -16.50
CA SER A 14 -0.73 -7.22 -15.64
C SER A 14 -1.39 -5.84 -15.67
N HIS A 15 -0.60 -4.76 -15.59
CA HIS A 15 -1.12 -3.39 -15.45
C HIS A 15 -0.18 -2.33 -16.04
N ARG A 16 0.02 -2.38 -17.35
CA ARG A 16 0.90 -1.44 -18.06
C ARG A 16 0.50 0.04 -17.89
N VAL A 17 -0.80 0.34 -17.87
CA VAL A 17 -1.32 1.71 -17.72
C VAL A 17 -0.80 2.38 -16.44
N LEU A 18 -0.81 1.68 -15.30
CA LEU A 18 -0.29 2.20 -14.04
C LEU A 18 1.23 2.44 -14.12
N ALA A 19 1.97 1.53 -14.77
CA ALA A 19 3.40 1.70 -14.97
C ALA A 19 3.73 2.94 -15.82
N GLU A 20 2.97 3.20 -16.88
CA GLU A 20 3.11 4.39 -17.71
C GLU A 20 2.79 5.68 -16.93
N GLN A 21 1.76 5.67 -16.07
CA GLN A 21 1.43 6.78 -15.18
C GLN A 21 2.57 7.07 -14.18
N ILE A 22 3.15 6.03 -13.59
CA ILE A 22 4.30 6.13 -12.68
C ILE A 22 5.51 6.72 -13.40
N CYS A 23 5.86 6.19 -14.58
CA CYS A 23 6.95 6.69 -15.43
C CYS A 23 6.77 8.17 -15.78
N LYS A 24 5.56 8.58 -16.17
CA LYS A 24 5.23 9.98 -16.47
C LYS A 24 5.49 10.90 -15.28
N ARG A 25 5.17 10.46 -14.06
CA ARG A 25 5.39 11.24 -12.83
C ARG A 25 6.85 11.30 -12.42
N LEU A 26 7.61 10.23 -12.66
CA LEU A 26 9.06 10.17 -12.44
C LEU A 26 9.85 10.96 -13.50
N GLY A 27 9.24 11.29 -14.64
CA GLY A 27 9.92 11.94 -15.76
C GLY A 27 10.87 10.99 -16.51
N VAL A 28 10.63 9.68 -16.46
CA VAL A 28 11.43 8.64 -17.13
C VAL A 28 10.59 7.86 -18.13
N PRO A 29 11.15 7.38 -19.25
CA PRO A 29 10.43 6.48 -20.14
C PRO A 29 10.24 5.10 -19.50
N LEU A 30 9.16 4.41 -19.86
CA LEU A 30 9.01 2.99 -19.54
C LEU A 30 10.04 2.19 -20.34
N GLY A 31 10.79 1.34 -19.66
CA GLY A 31 11.86 0.55 -20.25
C GLY A 31 11.35 -0.44 -21.30
N ASN A 32 12.19 -0.70 -22.29
CA ASN A 32 11.92 -1.64 -23.37
C ASN A 32 12.11 -3.07 -22.87
N ALA A 33 11.00 -3.77 -22.64
CA ALA A 33 10.98 -5.20 -22.39
C ALA A 33 9.88 -5.85 -23.22
N THR A 34 10.15 -7.02 -23.76
CA THR A 34 9.17 -7.84 -24.48
C THR A 34 8.78 -9.01 -23.60
N VAL A 35 7.47 -9.16 -23.38
CA VAL A 35 6.87 -10.29 -22.66
C VAL A 35 5.90 -10.96 -23.62
N THR A 36 6.18 -12.21 -24.00
CA THR A 36 5.37 -13.00 -24.93
C THR A 36 5.16 -14.42 -24.39
N LYS A 37 4.32 -15.19 -25.07
CA LYS A 37 4.15 -16.62 -24.83
C LYS A 37 4.50 -17.41 -26.08
N ASN A 38 5.14 -18.56 -25.92
CA ASN A 38 5.30 -19.52 -27.02
C ASN A 38 4.02 -20.35 -27.22
N GLU A 39 4.00 -21.21 -28.24
CA GLU A 39 2.86 -22.08 -28.55
C GLU A 39 2.51 -23.07 -27.42
N ALA A 40 3.48 -23.39 -26.55
CA ALA A 40 3.26 -24.23 -25.36
C ALA A 40 2.73 -23.44 -24.15
N GLY A 41 2.59 -22.11 -24.26
CA GLY A 41 2.11 -21.23 -23.20
C GLY A 41 3.18 -20.78 -22.20
N GLU A 42 4.45 -21.11 -22.43
CA GLU A 42 5.56 -20.66 -21.58
C GLU A 42 5.85 -19.17 -21.79
N THR A 43 6.13 -18.47 -20.71
CA THR A 43 6.42 -17.03 -20.73
C THR A 43 7.85 -16.81 -21.20
N ILE A 44 8.03 -15.98 -22.23
CA ILE A 44 9.31 -15.52 -22.74
C ILE A 44 9.46 -14.05 -22.42
N VAL A 45 10.53 -13.70 -21.71
CA VAL A 45 10.88 -12.32 -21.38
C VAL A 45 12.20 -11.97 -22.04
N ARG A 46 12.27 -10.81 -22.69
CA ARG A 46 13.50 -10.23 -23.22
C ARG A 46 13.64 -8.78 -22.78
N MET A 47 14.70 -8.48 -22.03
CA MET A 47 15.09 -7.11 -21.73
C MET A 47 15.70 -6.50 -23.00
N GLY A 48 15.07 -5.45 -23.53
CA GLY A 48 15.44 -4.79 -24.79
C GLY A 48 16.49 -3.70 -24.65
N GLU A 49 16.98 -3.45 -23.43
CA GLU A 49 18.01 -2.47 -23.11
C GLU A 49 18.92 -2.95 -21.97
N SER A 50 20.09 -2.34 -21.84
CA SER A 50 21.02 -2.67 -20.75
C SER A 50 20.48 -2.18 -19.42
N VAL A 51 20.50 -3.06 -18.42
CA VAL A 51 20.17 -2.76 -17.02
C VAL A 51 21.41 -2.78 -16.10
N ARG A 52 22.61 -3.00 -16.67
CA ARG A 52 23.86 -3.11 -15.91
C ARG A 52 24.08 -1.86 -15.05
N GLU A 53 24.35 -2.05 -13.76
CA GLU A 53 24.56 -1.00 -12.76
C GLU A 53 23.39 -0.02 -12.55
N HIS A 54 22.20 -0.29 -13.12
CA HIS A 54 21.00 0.53 -12.91
C HIS A 54 20.19 0.05 -11.70
N ASP A 55 19.39 0.97 -11.15
CA ASP A 55 18.38 0.66 -10.13
C ASP A 55 17.05 0.35 -10.82
N VAL A 56 16.66 -0.92 -10.79
CA VAL A 56 15.57 -1.45 -11.60
C VAL A 56 14.31 -1.61 -10.76
N TYR A 57 13.19 -1.12 -11.26
CA TYR A 57 11.86 -1.28 -10.66
C TYR A 57 10.96 -2.02 -11.65
N ILE A 58 10.43 -3.18 -11.24
CA ILE A 58 9.54 -3.99 -12.10
C ILE A 58 8.13 -3.94 -11.51
N ILE A 59 7.19 -3.38 -12.27
CA ILE A 59 5.80 -3.22 -11.87
C ILE A 59 4.99 -4.41 -12.39
N ASN A 60 4.39 -5.17 -11.47
CA ASN A 60 3.42 -6.20 -11.80
C ASN A 60 2.45 -6.41 -10.63
N THR A 61 1.17 -6.62 -10.87
CA THR A 61 0.14 -6.74 -9.84
C THR A 61 -0.62 -8.07 -9.96
N SER A 62 -1.10 -8.60 -8.84
CA SER A 62 -1.86 -9.85 -8.81
C SER A 62 -3.29 -9.62 -9.29
N CYS A 63 -3.56 -9.75 -10.59
CA CYS A 63 -4.90 -9.60 -11.13
C CYS A 63 -5.19 -10.60 -12.25
N VAL A 64 -6.48 -10.72 -12.58
CA VAL A 64 -6.91 -11.21 -13.87
C VAL A 64 -7.02 -9.99 -14.78
N SER A 65 -6.28 -9.96 -15.88
CA SER A 65 -6.33 -8.88 -16.86
C SER A 65 -6.27 -9.43 -18.29
N HIS A 66 -6.37 -8.52 -19.27
CA HIS A 66 -6.23 -8.85 -20.68
C HIS A 66 -4.98 -8.21 -21.24
N GLY A 67 -4.19 -8.98 -21.99
CA GLY A 67 -3.01 -8.47 -22.68
C GLY A 67 -3.37 -7.67 -23.93
N ALA A 68 -2.35 -7.13 -24.61
CA ALA A 68 -2.54 -6.30 -25.79
C ALA A 68 -3.23 -7.04 -26.96
N SER A 69 -3.09 -8.38 -27.01
CA SER A 69 -3.78 -9.23 -27.99
C SER A 69 -5.12 -9.80 -27.47
N GLY A 70 -5.60 -9.33 -26.32
CA GLY A 70 -6.87 -9.74 -25.70
C GLY A 70 -6.81 -11.05 -24.90
N GLU A 71 -5.63 -11.66 -24.80
CA GLU A 71 -5.41 -12.90 -24.06
C GLU A 71 -5.58 -12.72 -22.55
N LEU A 72 -6.14 -13.74 -21.90
CA LEU A 72 -6.32 -13.74 -20.45
C LEU A 72 -4.98 -13.91 -19.73
N ILE A 73 -4.64 -12.93 -18.90
CA ILE A 73 -3.48 -12.96 -18.01
C ILE A 73 -4.01 -13.31 -16.62
N SER A 74 -3.60 -14.46 -16.10
CA SER A 74 -3.92 -14.87 -14.74
C SER A 74 -2.89 -14.31 -13.74
N PRO A 75 -3.23 -14.28 -12.43
CA PRO A 75 -2.26 -13.99 -11.38
C PRO A 75 -1.00 -14.87 -11.44
N ASN A 76 -1.13 -16.11 -11.89
CA ASN A 76 0.00 -17.03 -12.04
C ASN A 76 0.89 -16.67 -13.23
N THR A 77 0.29 -16.23 -14.33
CA THR A 77 1.05 -15.75 -15.49
C THR A 77 1.86 -14.52 -15.09
N SER A 78 1.21 -13.51 -14.48
CA SER A 78 1.89 -12.29 -14.06
C SER A 78 2.93 -12.55 -12.97
N LEU A 79 2.71 -13.48 -12.05
CA LEU A 79 3.73 -13.91 -11.10
C LEU A 79 4.97 -14.48 -11.83
N MET A 80 4.77 -15.39 -12.79
CA MET A 80 5.88 -15.97 -13.54
C MET A 80 6.61 -14.94 -14.40
N GLU A 81 5.89 -14.02 -15.06
CA GLU A 81 6.48 -12.89 -15.76
C GLU A 81 7.40 -12.07 -14.84
N LEU A 82 6.91 -11.71 -13.65
CA LEU A 82 7.66 -10.92 -12.68
C LEU A 82 8.94 -11.65 -12.25
N LEU A 83 8.84 -12.94 -11.90
CA LEU A 83 9.99 -13.75 -11.49
C LEU A 83 11.05 -13.85 -12.59
N ILE A 84 10.63 -14.07 -13.84
CA ILE A 84 11.54 -14.16 -14.99
C ILE A 84 12.19 -12.79 -15.25
N MET A 85 11.43 -11.70 -15.18
CA MET A 85 11.97 -10.34 -15.35
C MET A 85 12.99 -9.99 -14.26
N ILE A 86 12.72 -10.32 -12.99
CA ILE A 86 13.65 -10.11 -11.87
C ILE A 86 14.95 -10.87 -12.13
N ASN A 87 14.84 -12.17 -12.44
CA ASN A 87 16.01 -13.01 -12.70
C ASN A 87 16.80 -12.54 -13.94
N ALA A 88 16.12 -12.10 -15.01
CA ALA A 88 16.76 -11.51 -16.18
C ALA A 88 17.54 -10.23 -15.84
N CYS A 89 16.99 -9.36 -15.00
CA CYS A 89 17.68 -8.14 -14.56
C CYS A 89 18.88 -8.46 -13.66
N LYS A 90 18.70 -9.39 -12.70
CA LYS A 90 19.77 -9.81 -11.79
C LYS A 90 20.95 -10.41 -12.54
N THR A 91 20.70 -11.34 -13.46
CA THR A 91 21.74 -11.98 -14.29
C THR A 91 22.38 -11.00 -15.28
N ALA A 92 21.65 -9.98 -15.74
CA ALA A 92 22.19 -8.87 -16.53
C ALA A 92 22.96 -7.82 -15.71
N SER A 93 23.28 -8.11 -14.44
CA SER A 93 24.08 -7.26 -13.54
C SER A 93 23.41 -5.92 -13.19
N ALA A 94 22.09 -5.90 -13.00
CA ALA A 94 21.43 -4.77 -12.36
C ALA A 94 22.02 -4.52 -10.96
N ARG A 95 22.18 -3.25 -10.57
CA ARG A 95 22.72 -2.87 -9.25
C ARG A 95 21.77 -3.29 -8.14
N ARG A 96 20.47 -3.10 -8.37
CA ARG A 96 19.38 -3.43 -7.46
C ARG A 96 18.12 -3.72 -8.27
N VAL A 97 17.34 -4.71 -7.85
CA VAL A 97 16.04 -5.04 -8.45
C VAL A 97 14.95 -4.94 -7.39
N THR A 98 14.03 -3.99 -7.58
CA THR A 98 12.87 -3.76 -6.72
C THR A 98 11.60 -4.27 -7.41
N ALA A 99 10.87 -5.18 -6.76
CA ALA A 99 9.55 -5.60 -7.22
C ALA A 99 8.50 -4.62 -6.69
N VAL A 100 7.78 -3.95 -7.59
CA VAL A 100 6.66 -3.07 -7.26
C VAL A 100 5.36 -3.82 -7.52
N ILE A 101 4.71 -4.27 -6.45
CA ILE A 101 3.56 -5.17 -6.48
C ILE A 101 2.36 -4.50 -5.79
N PRO A 102 1.59 -3.65 -6.50
CA PRO A 102 0.50 -2.89 -5.89
C PRO A 102 -0.53 -3.77 -5.16
N HIS A 103 -0.97 -4.87 -5.76
CA HIS A 103 -1.75 -5.91 -5.08
C HIS A 103 -0.96 -7.22 -5.00
N PHE A 104 -0.63 -7.63 -3.78
CA PHE A 104 0.29 -8.74 -3.52
C PHE A 104 -0.30 -10.11 -3.87
N PHE A 105 0.49 -10.96 -4.51
CA PHE A 105 0.06 -12.30 -4.93
C PHE A 105 -0.27 -13.19 -3.73
N TYR A 106 -1.44 -13.84 -3.79
CA TYR A 106 -1.87 -14.82 -2.78
C TYR A 106 -1.93 -14.28 -1.33
N ALA A 107 -2.10 -12.97 -1.14
CA ALA A 107 -2.05 -12.32 0.18
C ALA A 107 -3.05 -12.89 1.21
N ARG A 108 -4.20 -13.42 0.77
CA ARG A 108 -5.19 -14.08 1.66
C ARG A 108 -4.77 -15.45 2.19
N GLN A 109 -3.68 -16.02 1.67
CA GLN A 109 -3.14 -17.33 2.04
C GLN A 109 -1.86 -17.16 2.88
N ASP A 110 -1.96 -16.35 3.94
CA ASP A 110 -0.88 -15.91 4.83
C ASP A 110 -0.73 -16.79 6.09
N LYS A 111 -1.70 -17.65 6.38
CA LYS A 111 -1.68 -18.55 7.54
C LYS A 111 -2.33 -19.89 7.25
N LYS A 112 -2.07 -20.87 8.13
CA LYS A 112 -2.75 -22.16 8.10
C LYS A 112 -4.11 -22.04 8.78
N ASP A 113 -5.17 -21.84 7.99
CA ASP A 113 -6.54 -21.81 8.51
C ASP A 113 -7.11 -23.20 8.83
N LYS A 114 -6.50 -24.25 8.28
CA LYS A 114 -6.85 -25.66 8.52
C LYS A 114 -5.58 -26.52 8.52
N SER A 115 -5.68 -27.72 9.09
CA SER A 115 -4.60 -28.72 9.00
C SER A 115 -4.24 -29.00 7.54
N ARG A 116 -2.94 -29.10 7.25
CA ARG A 116 -2.36 -29.35 5.91
C ARG A 116 -2.62 -28.28 4.83
N ALA A 117 -3.02 -27.07 5.21
CA ALA A 117 -3.04 -25.94 4.28
C ALA A 117 -1.61 -25.37 4.04
N PRO A 118 -1.30 -24.88 2.83
CA PRO A 118 -0.06 -24.15 2.57
C PRO A 118 -0.12 -22.72 3.14
N ILE A 119 1.03 -22.08 3.28
CA ILE A 119 1.15 -20.63 3.46
C ILE A 119 1.70 -20.07 2.14
N THR A 120 0.82 -19.89 1.16
CA THR A 120 1.22 -19.56 -0.21
C THR A 120 1.85 -18.18 -0.29
N ALA A 121 1.41 -17.20 0.49
CA ALA A 121 2.05 -15.88 0.54
C ALA A 121 3.55 -15.98 0.96
N ARG A 122 3.89 -16.91 1.87
CA ARG A 122 5.30 -17.18 2.23
C ARG A 122 6.06 -17.86 1.10
N LEU A 123 5.43 -18.78 0.36
CA LEU A 123 6.02 -19.37 -0.83
C LEU A 123 6.34 -18.30 -1.88
N ILE A 124 5.40 -17.37 -2.14
CA ILE A 124 5.62 -16.25 -3.07
C ILE A 124 6.79 -15.38 -2.62
N ALA A 125 6.85 -15.01 -1.34
CA ALA A 125 7.95 -14.24 -0.79
C ALA A 125 9.31 -14.91 -1.05
N ASN A 126 9.40 -16.21 -0.75
CA ASN A 126 10.60 -17.00 -1.02
C ASN A 126 10.94 -17.03 -2.53
N MET A 127 9.96 -17.19 -3.42
CA MET A 127 10.21 -17.22 -4.86
C MET A 127 10.75 -15.87 -5.38
N LEU A 128 10.21 -14.75 -4.91
CA LEU A 128 10.68 -13.41 -5.29
C LEU A 128 12.14 -13.19 -4.85
N GLU A 129 12.48 -13.56 -3.61
CA GLU A 129 13.85 -13.47 -3.10
C GLU A 129 14.81 -14.36 -3.89
N GLN A 130 14.42 -15.63 -4.13
CA GLN A 130 15.25 -16.57 -4.88
C GLN A 130 15.44 -16.16 -6.34
N ALA A 131 14.48 -15.45 -6.94
CA ALA A 131 14.64 -14.87 -8.27
C ALA A 131 15.67 -13.72 -8.31
N GLY A 132 16.06 -13.17 -7.14
CA GLY A 132 17.04 -12.09 -7.02
C GLY A 132 16.44 -10.71 -6.73
N CYS A 133 15.23 -10.65 -6.18
CA CYS A 133 14.63 -9.40 -5.70
C CYS A 133 15.37 -8.88 -4.47
N ASP A 134 15.76 -7.61 -4.48
CA ASP A 134 16.51 -6.97 -3.39
C ASP A 134 15.61 -6.09 -2.50
N HIS A 135 14.41 -5.72 -2.97
CA HIS A 135 13.47 -4.84 -2.26
C HIS A 135 12.03 -5.05 -2.81
N VAL A 136 11.01 -4.99 -1.95
CA VAL A 136 9.60 -5.05 -2.38
C VAL A 136 8.87 -3.77 -1.99
N ILE A 137 8.16 -3.16 -2.93
CA ILE A 137 7.19 -2.09 -2.68
C ILE A 137 5.80 -2.65 -2.96
N THR A 138 4.87 -2.54 -2.01
CA THR A 138 3.49 -3.04 -2.15
C THR A 138 2.51 -2.07 -1.49
N MET A 139 1.21 -2.32 -1.59
CA MET A 139 0.18 -1.46 -1.00
C MET A 139 -0.86 -2.31 -0.28
N ASP A 140 -1.24 -1.88 0.93
CA ASP A 140 -2.28 -2.47 1.79
C ASP A 140 -2.29 -4.00 1.82
N LEU A 141 -1.16 -4.60 2.22
CA LEU A 141 -1.08 -6.04 2.45
C LEU A 141 -2.25 -6.54 3.31
N HIS A 142 -2.91 -7.61 2.87
CA HIS A 142 -4.03 -8.24 3.58
C HIS A 142 -3.71 -8.49 5.06
N ALA A 143 -2.48 -8.93 5.33
CA ALA A 143 -1.92 -9.05 6.66
C ALA A 143 -0.54 -8.38 6.72
N SER A 144 -0.39 -7.43 7.64
CA SER A 144 0.89 -6.71 7.86
C SER A 144 2.09 -7.64 8.13
N GLN A 145 1.82 -8.84 8.66
CA GLN A 145 2.81 -9.88 8.98
C GLN A 145 3.48 -10.46 7.73
N ILE A 146 2.91 -10.30 6.54
CA ILE A 146 3.52 -10.72 5.28
C ILE A 146 4.88 -10.03 5.07
N GLN A 147 5.09 -8.82 5.62
CA GLN A 147 6.41 -8.18 5.60
C GLN A 147 7.48 -9.06 6.27
N GLY A 148 7.15 -9.76 7.35
CA GLY A 148 8.05 -10.71 8.03
C GLY A 148 8.26 -12.03 7.30
N PHE A 149 7.63 -12.22 6.13
CA PHE A 149 7.95 -13.35 5.24
C PHE A 149 9.21 -13.11 4.41
N PHE A 150 9.61 -11.85 4.29
CA PHE A 150 10.80 -11.43 3.57
C PHE A 150 11.98 -11.19 4.53
N ASN A 151 13.18 -11.48 4.06
CA ASN A 151 14.46 -11.06 4.61
C ASN A 151 14.98 -9.78 3.93
N VAL A 152 14.48 -9.47 2.72
CA VAL A 152 14.71 -8.19 2.07
C VAL A 152 13.75 -7.12 2.63
N PRO A 153 14.09 -5.83 2.53
CA PRO A 153 13.18 -4.76 2.94
C PRO A 153 11.84 -4.86 2.21
N VAL A 154 10.77 -4.43 2.87
CA VAL A 154 9.43 -4.33 2.29
C VAL A 154 8.82 -2.99 2.69
N ASP A 155 8.55 -2.14 1.70
CA ASP A 155 7.77 -0.93 1.88
C ASP A 155 6.30 -1.25 1.60
N ASN A 156 5.52 -1.48 2.66
CA ASN A 156 4.06 -1.61 2.58
C ASN A 156 3.40 -0.24 2.68
N LEU A 157 2.99 0.31 1.53
CA LEU A 157 2.27 1.57 1.44
C LEU A 157 0.80 1.42 1.89
N TYR A 158 0.18 2.54 2.23
CA TYR A 158 -1.22 2.59 2.65
C TYR A 158 -2.01 3.51 1.72
N SER A 159 -3.19 3.08 1.28
CA SER A 159 -4.13 3.96 0.57
C SER A 159 -4.97 4.83 1.52
N GLU A 160 -4.87 4.61 2.83
CA GLU A 160 -5.59 5.34 3.87
C GLU A 160 -5.50 6.88 3.70
N PRO A 161 -4.33 7.51 3.44
CA PRO A 161 -4.28 8.94 3.18
C PRO A 161 -5.13 9.37 1.98
N ALA A 162 -5.13 8.58 0.90
CA ALA A 162 -5.91 8.87 -0.32
C ALA A 162 -7.43 8.71 -0.06
N ALA A 163 -7.82 7.69 0.70
CA ALA A 163 -9.20 7.52 1.14
C ALA A 163 -9.65 8.67 2.05
N LEU A 164 -8.80 9.09 2.99
CA LEU A 164 -9.04 10.20 3.89
C LEU A 164 -9.29 11.51 3.13
N GLN A 165 -8.46 11.78 2.12
CA GLN A 165 -8.63 12.95 1.27
C GLN A 165 -9.93 12.87 0.46
N TYR A 166 -10.22 11.73 -0.17
CA TYR A 166 -11.46 11.53 -0.90
C TYR A 166 -12.69 11.83 -0.01
N VAL A 167 -12.74 11.29 1.21
CA VAL A 167 -13.85 11.53 2.13
C VAL A 167 -13.98 13.02 2.49
N ARG A 168 -12.87 13.70 2.78
CA ARG A 168 -12.88 15.13 3.15
C ARG A 168 -13.29 16.05 2.00
N GLU A 169 -12.98 15.68 0.76
CA GLU A 169 -13.30 16.51 -0.41
C GLU A 169 -14.71 16.25 -0.96
N MET A 170 -15.20 15.01 -0.85
CA MET A 170 -16.44 14.58 -1.49
C MET A 170 -17.64 14.52 -0.56
N LEU A 171 -17.43 14.46 0.76
CA LEU A 171 -18.49 14.21 1.74
C LEU A 171 -18.43 15.21 2.90
N ASP A 172 -19.60 15.43 3.52
CA ASP A 172 -19.72 16.13 4.78
C ASP A 172 -19.32 15.21 5.93
N THR A 173 -18.12 15.40 6.48
CA THR A 173 -17.52 14.54 7.50
C THR A 173 -18.33 14.47 8.79
N GLU A 174 -19.11 15.50 9.15
CA GLU A 174 -19.92 15.48 10.39
C GLU A 174 -21.03 14.42 10.34
N ARG A 175 -21.41 14.00 9.12
CA ARG A 175 -22.47 13.04 8.87
C ARG A 175 -21.95 11.64 8.55
N VAL A 176 -20.63 11.43 8.61
CA VAL A 176 -20.01 10.15 8.24
C VAL A 176 -19.93 9.21 9.44
N VAL A 177 -20.08 7.92 9.16
CA VAL A 177 -19.67 6.82 10.04
C VAL A 177 -18.84 5.84 9.22
N ILE A 178 -17.66 5.46 9.73
CA ILE A 178 -16.82 4.44 9.10
C ILE A 178 -17.24 3.07 9.60
N VAL A 179 -17.45 2.14 8.69
CA VAL A 179 -17.98 0.81 8.99
C VAL A 179 -17.03 -0.28 8.52
N SER A 180 -16.65 -1.19 9.42
CA SER A 180 -15.96 -2.41 9.02
C SER A 180 -16.97 -3.50 8.63
N PRO A 181 -16.84 -4.15 7.46
CA PRO A 181 -17.74 -5.22 7.04
C PRO A 181 -17.56 -6.52 7.84
N ASP A 182 -16.44 -6.68 8.54
CA ASP A 182 -16.20 -7.79 9.45
C ASP A 182 -15.24 -7.43 10.61
N ALA A 183 -14.98 -8.40 11.49
CA ALA A 183 -14.08 -8.23 12.63
C ALA A 183 -12.59 -8.07 12.25
N GLY A 184 -12.17 -8.58 11.08
CA GLY A 184 -10.78 -8.51 10.63
C GLY A 184 -10.40 -7.09 10.20
N GLY A 185 -11.31 -6.38 9.55
CA GLY A 185 -11.13 -4.98 9.10
C GLY A 185 -11.20 -3.92 10.20
N ALA A 186 -11.52 -4.30 11.45
CA ALA A 186 -11.79 -3.36 12.55
C ALA A 186 -10.69 -2.30 12.73
N LYS A 187 -9.42 -2.75 12.80
CA LYS A 187 -8.28 -1.85 13.01
C LYS A 187 -8.13 -0.80 11.89
N ARG A 188 -8.37 -1.20 10.64
CA ARG A 188 -8.29 -0.32 9.46
C ARG A 188 -9.38 0.74 9.50
N ALA A 189 -10.62 0.31 9.77
CA ALA A 189 -11.77 1.19 9.84
C ALA A 189 -11.68 2.16 11.04
N THR A 190 -11.21 1.71 12.20
CA THR A 190 -10.99 2.59 13.37
C THR A 190 -9.89 3.62 13.09
N ALA A 191 -8.77 3.24 12.47
CA ALA A 191 -7.69 4.19 12.13
C ALA A 191 -8.19 5.34 11.25
N LEU A 192 -8.96 5.03 10.20
CA LEU A 192 -9.55 6.05 9.34
C LEU A 192 -10.59 6.91 10.08
N ALA A 193 -11.41 6.30 10.94
CA ALA A 193 -12.40 7.03 11.74
C ALA A 193 -11.73 8.04 12.69
N ASP A 194 -10.68 7.62 13.39
CA ASP A 194 -9.90 8.45 14.32
C ASP A 194 -9.25 9.64 13.60
N GLN A 195 -8.71 9.43 12.39
CA GLN A 195 -8.11 10.51 11.59
C GLN A 195 -9.14 11.49 11.01
N LEU A 196 -10.36 11.01 10.72
CA LEU A 196 -11.48 11.85 10.30
C LEU A 196 -12.16 12.56 11.47
N GLY A 197 -11.99 12.06 12.71
CA GLY A 197 -12.74 12.53 13.87
C GLY A 197 -14.22 12.15 13.82
N VAL A 198 -14.54 10.97 13.27
CA VAL A 198 -15.92 10.49 13.06
C VAL A 198 -16.20 9.19 13.80
N ASP A 199 -17.47 8.81 13.87
CA ASP A 199 -17.88 7.57 14.53
C ASP A 199 -17.45 6.32 13.73
N PHE A 200 -17.29 5.23 14.46
CA PHE A 200 -16.98 3.91 13.92
C PHE A 200 -18.08 2.89 14.26
N ALA A 201 -18.37 2.01 13.31
CA ALA A 201 -19.24 0.85 13.49
C ALA A 201 -18.64 -0.42 12.87
N LEU A 202 -19.12 -1.59 13.29
CA LEU A 202 -18.59 -2.87 12.85
C LEU A 202 -19.67 -3.93 12.72
N PHE A 203 -19.63 -4.69 11.64
CA PHE A 203 -20.42 -5.91 11.53
C PHE A 203 -19.76 -7.08 12.26
N HIS A 204 -20.48 -7.65 13.20
CA HIS A 204 -20.16 -8.93 13.80
C HIS A 204 -20.95 -10.05 13.12
N LYS A 205 -20.25 -11.05 12.59
CA LYS A 205 -20.87 -12.22 11.96
C LYS A 205 -21.07 -13.32 13.01
N GLU A 206 -22.32 -13.52 13.42
CA GLU A 206 -22.69 -14.67 14.25
C GLU A 206 -22.70 -15.93 13.38
N ARG A 207 -21.77 -16.84 13.65
CA ARG A 207 -21.77 -18.17 13.04
C ARG A 207 -22.75 -19.07 13.79
N LYS A 208 -23.95 -19.28 13.25
CA LYS A 208 -24.81 -20.38 13.68
C LYS A 208 -24.43 -21.69 12.96
N LYS A 209 -24.90 -22.81 13.51
CA LYS A 209 -24.57 -24.20 13.09
C LYS A 209 -24.75 -24.43 11.59
N ALA A 210 -24.15 -25.50 11.09
CA ALA A 210 -24.33 -25.96 9.71
C ALA A 210 -25.82 -25.99 9.34
N ASN A 211 -26.18 -25.30 8.24
CA ASN A 211 -27.52 -25.13 7.64
C ASN A 211 -28.34 -23.88 8.01
N GLU A 212 -27.82 -22.93 8.80
CA GLU A 212 -28.47 -21.61 8.97
C GLU A 212 -27.67 -20.48 8.29
N VAL A 213 -28.39 -19.52 7.69
CA VAL A 213 -27.80 -18.31 7.12
C VAL A 213 -27.20 -17.49 8.26
N SER A 214 -25.89 -17.26 8.20
CA SER A 214 -25.17 -16.45 9.20
C SER A 214 -25.79 -15.06 9.34
N ARG A 215 -26.08 -14.64 10.58
CA ARG A 215 -26.61 -13.31 10.88
C ARG A 215 -25.45 -12.30 11.00
N MET A 216 -25.59 -11.15 10.36
CA MET A 216 -24.73 -9.98 10.61
C MET A 216 -25.43 -9.05 11.60
N VAL A 217 -24.73 -8.67 12.66
CA VAL A 217 -25.20 -7.71 13.66
C VAL A 217 -24.31 -6.47 13.57
N LEU A 218 -24.93 -5.30 13.41
CA LEU A 218 -24.22 -4.02 13.44
C LEU A 218 -23.96 -3.62 14.90
N VAL A 219 -22.70 -3.33 15.22
CA VAL A 219 -22.27 -2.74 16.49
C VAL A 219 -21.85 -1.29 16.20
N GLY A 220 -22.54 -0.33 16.81
CA GLY A 220 -22.42 1.10 16.48
C GLY A 220 -23.72 1.67 15.90
N ASN A 221 -23.75 2.97 15.63
CA ASN A 221 -24.93 3.65 15.10
C ASN A 221 -24.64 4.23 13.70
N ALA A 222 -25.45 3.83 12.72
CA ALA A 222 -25.39 4.36 11.35
C ALA A 222 -26.65 5.12 10.93
N LYS A 223 -27.60 5.30 11.85
CA LYS A 223 -28.88 5.94 11.55
C LYS A 223 -28.70 7.42 11.18
N ASP A 224 -29.36 7.84 10.11
CA ASP A 224 -29.35 9.22 9.57
C ASP A 224 -27.92 9.71 9.21
N LYS A 225 -27.01 8.77 8.93
CA LYS A 225 -25.61 9.02 8.56
C LYS A 225 -25.25 8.46 7.19
N ILE A 226 -24.17 8.98 6.63
CA ILE A 226 -23.46 8.42 5.48
C ILE A 226 -22.53 7.32 5.98
N ALA A 227 -22.88 6.06 5.73
CA ALA A 227 -22.09 4.92 6.16
C ALA A 227 -21.07 4.55 5.08
N ILE A 228 -19.79 4.52 5.45
CA ILE A 228 -18.70 4.16 4.53
C ILE A 228 -18.11 2.83 4.96
N LEU A 229 -18.39 1.77 4.17
CA LEU A 229 -17.76 0.47 4.35
C LEU A 229 -16.29 0.55 3.92
N VAL A 230 -15.36 0.11 4.77
CA VAL A 230 -13.93 0.13 4.47
C VAL A 230 -13.34 -1.26 4.52
N ASP A 231 -12.70 -1.70 3.43
CA ASP A 231 -12.05 -3.01 3.33
C ASP A 231 -10.74 -2.94 2.52
N ASP A 232 -9.85 -3.94 2.60
CA ASP A 232 -8.61 -3.96 1.81
C ASP A 232 -8.89 -4.43 0.39
N MET A 233 -9.78 -5.40 0.24
CA MET A 233 -10.03 -5.99 -1.07
C MET A 233 -11.44 -6.52 -1.25
N ALA A 234 -12.00 -6.26 -2.43
CA ALA A 234 -13.34 -6.70 -2.82
C ALA A 234 -13.22 -7.66 -3.99
N ASP A 235 -13.60 -8.92 -3.76
CA ASP A 235 -13.60 -9.96 -4.78
C ASP A 235 -15.00 -10.10 -5.39
N THR A 236 -15.78 -11.09 -4.95
CA THR A 236 -17.15 -11.29 -5.48
C THR A 236 -18.18 -10.30 -4.93
N CYS A 237 -17.79 -9.38 -4.05
CA CYS A 237 -18.64 -8.34 -3.42
C CYS A 237 -19.85 -8.82 -2.60
N GLY A 238 -19.99 -10.11 -2.29
CA GLY A 238 -21.13 -10.62 -1.52
C GLY A 238 -21.22 -10.06 -0.09
N THR A 239 -20.08 -9.89 0.58
CA THR A 239 -20.03 -9.29 1.93
C THR A 239 -20.44 -7.82 1.89
N LEU A 240 -19.95 -7.05 0.91
CA LEU A 240 -20.25 -5.63 0.77
C LEU A 240 -21.73 -5.39 0.45
N ASP A 241 -22.31 -6.16 -0.46
CA ASP A 241 -23.73 -6.09 -0.83
C ASP A 241 -24.64 -6.35 0.39
N LEU A 242 -24.34 -7.42 1.14
CA LEU A 242 -25.07 -7.73 2.36
C LEU A 242 -24.90 -6.66 3.44
N ALA A 243 -23.68 -6.19 3.68
CA ALA A 243 -23.39 -5.14 4.64
C ALA A 243 -24.12 -3.83 4.28
N ALA A 244 -24.13 -3.45 3.00
CA ALA A 244 -24.82 -2.26 2.53
C ALA A 244 -26.34 -2.35 2.73
N SER A 245 -26.92 -3.51 2.41
CA SER A 245 -28.35 -3.75 2.64
C SER A 245 -28.70 -3.65 4.14
N ARG A 246 -27.86 -4.19 5.02
CA ARG A 246 -28.05 -4.09 6.48
C ARG A 246 -27.88 -2.68 7.02
N LEU A 247 -26.99 -1.88 6.44
CA LEU A 247 -26.84 -0.47 6.81
C LEU A 247 -28.09 0.34 6.44
N MET A 248 -28.65 0.12 5.25
CA MET A 248 -29.92 0.74 4.86
C MET A 248 -31.08 0.32 5.78
N GLU A 249 -31.20 -0.97 6.11
CA GLU A 249 -32.19 -1.47 7.08
C GLU A 249 -32.02 -0.84 8.48
N SER A 250 -30.79 -0.48 8.85
CA SER A 250 -30.45 0.19 10.12
C SER A 250 -30.66 1.71 10.07
N GLY A 251 -31.17 2.25 8.96
CA GLY A 251 -31.51 3.65 8.78
C GLY A 251 -30.35 4.54 8.30
N ALA A 252 -29.29 3.98 7.71
CA ALA A 252 -28.29 4.77 7.02
C ALA A 252 -28.94 5.54 5.85
N GLU A 253 -28.53 6.79 5.65
CA GLU A 253 -29.05 7.65 4.58
C GLU A 253 -28.45 7.28 3.23
N ARG A 254 -27.14 7.07 3.22
CA ARG A 254 -26.32 6.71 2.05
C ARG A 254 -25.31 5.66 2.49
N VAL A 255 -24.99 4.73 1.60
CA VAL A 255 -23.94 3.74 1.84
C VAL A 255 -22.93 3.77 0.70
N LEU A 256 -21.67 4.03 1.05
CA LEU A 256 -20.54 3.95 0.14
C LEU A 256 -19.61 2.83 0.60
N ALA A 257 -18.74 2.38 -0.30
CA ALA A 257 -17.65 1.47 0.06
C ALA A 257 -16.33 1.99 -0.50
N ILE A 258 -15.29 2.03 0.32
CA ILE A 258 -13.92 2.33 -0.09
C ILE A 258 -13.08 1.07 0.11
N VAL A 259 -12.44 0.61 -0.96
CA VAL A 259 -11.65 -0.62 -0.94
C VAL A 259 -10.34 -0.41 -1.69
N THR A 260 -9.21 -0.79 -1.11
CA THR A 260 -7.93 -0.61 -1.82
C THR A 260 -7.92 -1.41 -3.13
N HIS A 261 -8.13 -2.72 -3.05
CA HIS A 261 -7.99 -3.63 -4.19
C HIS A 261 -9.35 -4.13 -4.68
N GLY A 262 -9.87 -3.50 -5.73
CA GLY A 262 -11.04 -3.99 -6.46
C GLY A 262 -10.70 -5.18 -7.36
N ILE A 263 -10.72 -6.41 -6.83
CA ILE A 263 -10.54 -7.62 -7.66
C ILE A 263 -11.77 -7.87 -8.55
N LEU A 264 -12.96 -7.64 -8.00
CA LEU A 264 -14.25 -7.59 -8.72
C LEU A 264 -14.51 -8.78 -9.65
N SER A 265 -14.15 -10.00 -9.22
CA SER A 265 -14.44 -11.20 -10.00
C SER A 265 -15.96 -11.47 -10.10
N PRO A 266 -16.45 -12.10 -11.17
CA PRO A 266 -17.87 -12.39 -11.31
C PRO A 266 -18.46 -13.11 -10.09
N PRO A 267 -19.66 -12.74 -9.60
CA PRO A 267 -20.61 -11.78 -10.17
C PRO A 267 -20.52 -10.36 -9.54
N ALA A 268 -19.33 -9.88 -9.16
CA ALA A 268 -19.18 -8.63 -8.41
C ALA A 268 -19.91 -7.42 -8.99
N LEU A 269 -19.65 -7.07 -10.26
CA LEU A 269 -20.24 -5.88 -10.88
C LEU A 269 -21.77 -5.92 -10.94
N GLU A 270 -22.36 -7.10 -11.17
CA GLU A 270 -23.80 -7.28 -11.14
C GLU A 270 -24.37 -7.06 -9.73
N ARG A 271 -23.67 -7.58 -8.71
CA ARG A 271 -24.06 -7.37 -7.31
C ARG A 271 -23.99 -5.89 -6.94
N ILE A 272 -22.87 -5.22 -7.22
CA ILE A 272 -22.70 -3.79 -6.92
C ILE A 272 -23.78 -2.96 -7.62
N SER A 273 -24.05 -3.22 -8.90
CA SER A 273 -25.06 -2.48 -9.67
C SER A 273 -26.46 -2.62 -9.07
N LYS A 274 -26.82 -3.81 -8.57
CA LYS A 274 -28.13 -4.10 -7.95
C LYS A 274 -28.19 -3.77 -6.46
N SER A 275 -27.04 -3.60 -5.80
CA SER A 275 -26.94 -3.39 -4.36
C SER A 275 -27.43 -2.01 -3.94
N SER A 276 -27.56 -1.84 -2.62
CA SER A 276 -27.85 -0.55 -1.99
C SER A 276 -26.66 0.40 -1.89
N LEU A 277 -25.48 0.02 -2.42
CA LEU A 277 -24.35 0.94 -2.50
C LEU A 277 -24.66 2.07 -3.47
N GLU A 278 -24.33 3.29 -3.06
CA GLU A 278 -24.35 4.46 -3.93
C GLU A 278 -23.12 4.46 -4.83
N ALA A 279 -21.94 4.29 -4.23
CA ALA A 279 -20.67 4.18 -4.94
C ALA A 279 -19.76 3.12 -4.29
N LEU A 280 -18.99 2.44 -5.14
CA LEU A 280 -17.85 1.62 -4.76
C LEU A 280 -16.59 2.34 -5.27
N ILE A 281 -15.79 2.84 -4.35
CA ILE A 281 -14.54 3.53 -4.61
C ILE A 281 -13.41 2.52 -4.45
N VAL A 282 -12.61 2.34 -5.50
CA VAL A 282 -11.44 1.46 -5.51
C VAL A 282 -10.19 2.21 -5.92
N THR A 283 -9.00 1.71 -5.61
CA THR A 283 -7.77 2.27 -6.21
C THR A 283 -7.46 1.63 -7.57
N ASN A 284 -6.60 2.28 -8.36
CA ASN A 284 -6.00 1.69 -9.57
C ASN A 284 -4.80 0.76 -9.27
N THR A 285 -4.74 0.11 -8.10
CA THR A 285 -3.76 -0.97 -7.84
C THR A 285 -3.99 -2.20 -8.74
N LEU A 286 -5.20 -2.34 -9.27
CA LEU A 286 -5.59 -3.27 -10.34
C LEU A 286 -6.24 -2.47 -11.48
N PRO A 287 -6.19 -2.96 -12.73
CA PRO A 287 -6.88 -2.30 -13.84
C PRO A 287 -8.41 -2.23 -13.61
N GLN A 288 -9.01 -1.03 -13.65
CA GLN A 288 -10.46 -0.85 -13.45
C GLN A 288 -11.19 -0.24 -14.65
N GLU A 289 -10.49 0.08 -15.74
CA GLU A 289 -11.09 0.80 -16.87
C GLU A 289 -12.32 0.08 -17.45
N GLU A 290 -12.23 -1.24 -17.67
CA GLU A 290 -13.37 -2.03 -18.16
C GLU A 290 -14.49 -2.11 -17.11
N ASN A 291 -14.15 -2.30 -15.84
CA ASN A 291 -15.11 -2.39 -14.75
C ASN A 291 -15.91 -1.09 -14.61
N ARG A 292 -15.25 0.08 -14.75
CA ARG A 292 -15.91 1.40 -14.71
C ARG A 292 -16.82 1.64 -15.90
N ARG A 293 -16.47 1.15 -17.09
CA ARG A 293 -17.36 1.21 -18.27
C ARG A 293 -18.61 0.38 -18.08
N ARG A 294 -18.54 -0.71 -17.31
CA ARG A 294 -19.63 -1.66 -17.08
C ARG A 294 -20.48 -1.36 -15.85
N CYS A 295 -19.97 -0.58 -14.90
CA CYS A 295 -20.66 -0.25 -13.66
C CYS A 295 -20.50 1.25 -13.34
N SER A 296 -21.60 2.00 -13.44
CA SER A 296 -21.61 3.45 -13.19
C SER A 296 -21.40 3.84 -11.73
N LYS A 297 -21.52 2.90 -10.80
CA LYS A 297 -21.27 3.11 -9.36
C LYS A 297 -19.80 2.98 -8.99
N LEU A 298 -18.94 2.55 -9.92
CA LEU A 298 -17.52 2.31 -9.65
C LEU A 298 -16.70 3.59 -9.87
N GLU A 299 -16.05 4.05 -8.82
CA GLU A 299 -15.12 5.18 -8.85
C GLU A 299 -13.69 4.68 -8.61
N GLU A 300 -12.70 5.41 -9.14
CA GLU A 300 -11.29 5.01 -9.09
C GLU A 300 -10.44 6.12 -8.47
N ILE A 301 -9.64 5.74 -7.48
CA ILE A 301 -8.59 6.55 -6.87
C ILE A 301 -7.25 6.25 -7.55
N ASP A 302 -6.62 7.26 -8.13
CA ASP A 302 -5.28 7.13 -8.73
C ASP A 302 -4.20 7.13 -7.64
N ILE A 303 -3.46 6.02 -7.50
CA ILE A 303 -2.33 5.88 -6.56
C ILE A 303 -0.95 5.92 -7.24
N SER A 304 -0.88 6.23 -8.54
CA SER A 304 0.39 6.30 -9.29
C SER A 304 1.36 7.34 -8.72
N HIS A 305 0.84 8.40 -8.10
CA HIS A 305 1.64 9.44 -7.46
C HIS A 305 2.33 8.95 -6.18
N LEU A 306 1.65 8.15 -5.35
CA LEU A 306 2.24 7.53 -4.18
C LEU A 306 3.34 6.54 -4.57
N LEU A 307 3.08 5.70 -5.57
CA LEU A 307 4.06 4.73 -6.07
C LEU A 307 5.27 5.42 -6.71
N ALA A 308 5.07 6.44 -7.53
CA ALA A 308 6.15 7.21 -8.13
C ALA A 308 7.03 7.90 -7.08
N GLU A 309 6.43 8.56 -6.08
CA GLU A 309 7.19 9.22 -5.02
C GLU A 309 7.92 8.21 -4.13
N THR A 310 7.33 7.02 -3.89
CA THR A 310 7.99 5.93 -3.17
C THR A 310 9.21 5.43 -3.94
N ILE A 311 9.10 5.20 -5.24
CA ILE A 311 10.22 4.79 -6.10
C ILE A 311 11.32 5.85 -6.05
N ARG A 312 10.96 7.14 -6.20
CA ARG A 312 11.92 8.26 -6.13
C ARG A 312 12.66 8.27 -4.79
N ARG A 313 11.93 8.19 -3.66
CA ARG A 313 12.53 8.19 -2.31
C ARG A 313 13.41 6.98 -2.08
N SER A 314 12.94 5.79 -2.47
CA SER A 314 13.70 4.53 -2.37
C SER A 314 15.02 4.60 -3.17
N HIS A 315 15.01 5.24 -4.34
CA HIS A 315 16.20 5.46 -5.15
C HIS A 315 17.21 6.38 -4.47
N TYR A 316 16.74 7.49 -3.90
CA TYR A 316 17.59 8.50 -3.26
C TYR A 316 17.95 8.19 -1.79
N GLY A 317 17.38 7.14 -1.20
CA GLY A 317 17.55 6.83 0.22
C GLY A 317 16.82 7.82 1.15
N GLU A 318 15.77 8.46 0.64
CA GLU A 318 14.92 9.35 1.43
C GLU A 318 13.86 8.55 2.22
N SER A 319 13.34 9.15 3.28
CA SER A 319 12.32 8.51 4.12
C SER A 319 11.00 8.32 3.35
N VAL A 320 10.60 7.06 3.15
CA VAL A 320 9.30 6.66 2.59
C VAL A 320 8.17 6.85 3.61
N SER A 321 8.46 6.76 4.91
CA SER A 321 7.44 6.80 5.97
C SER A 321 6.63 8.09 6.03
N VAL A 322 7.13 9.19 5.45
CA VAL A 322 6.37 10.45 5.30
C VAL A 322 5.07 10.22 4.53
N LEU A 323 5.10 9.34 3.51
CA LEU A 323 3.95 9.03 2.65
C LEU A 323 2.84 8.25 3.36
N PHE A 324 3.11 7.69 4.54
CA PHE A 324 2.07 7.01 5.34
C PHE A 324 1.10 7.98 6.01
N SER A 325 1.45 9.27 6.05
CA SER A 325 0.65 10.31 6.72
C SER A 325 0.31 11.49 5.81
N GLN A 326 0.95 11.61 4.64
CA GLN A 326 0.84 12.75 3.75
C GLN A 326 0.80 12.31 2.30
N ILE A 327 -0.06 12.94 1.51
CA ILE A 327 -0.09 12.79 0.06
C ILE A 327 0.89 13.80 -0.56
N PRO A 328 1.75 13.38 -1.50
CA PRO A 328 2.64 14.29 -2.22
C PRO A 328 1.88 15.45 -2.87
N TYR A 329 2.32 16.68 -2.59
CA TYR A 329 1.59 17.94 -2.77
C TYR A 329 1.31 18.42 -4.22
N ASP A 330 1.54 17.62 -5.26
CA ASP A 330 1.53 18.10 -6.65
C ASP A 330 0.52 17.42 -7.60
N THR A 331 -0.47 16.69 -7.08
CA THR A 331 -1.55 16.17 -7.93
C THR A 331 -2.64 17.23 -8.12
N ILE A 332 -2.81 17.71 -9.36
CA ILE A 332 -4.13 18.20 -9.80
C ILE A 332 -5.09 17.02 -9.62
N GLN A 333 -5.98 17.13 -8.65
CA GLN A 333 -6.74 15.98 -8.17
C GLN A 333 -7.94 15.67 -9.07
N PRO A 334 -8.15 14.41 -9.45
CA PRO A 334 -9.18 14.02 -10.42
C PRO A 334 -10.62 14.05 -9.88
N TYR A 335 -10.83 14.12 -8.56
CA TYR A 335 -12.19 14.10 -7.97
C TYR A 335 -12.91 15.45 -8.03
N ARG A 336 -12.19 16.53 -8.39
CA ARG A 336 -12.81 17.79 -8.80
C ARG A 336 -13.39 17.63 -10.20
N HIS A 337 -14.67 17.27 -10.27
CA HIS A 337 -15.43 17.39 -11.52
C HIS A 337 -15.57 18.88 -11.89
N GLY A 338 -14.84 19.32 -12.92
CA GLY A 338 -15.15 20.46 -13.79
C GLY A 338 -15.55 21.79 -13.15
N VAL A 339 -14.75 22.83 -13.45
CA VAL A 339 -14.95 24.26 -13.14
C VAL A 339 -14.46 24.72 -11.76
N ASP A 340 -13.20 24.45 -11.44
CA ASP A 340 -12.47 25.29 -10.48
C ASP A 340 -11.28 25.94 -11.19
N THR A 341 -11.30 27.27 -11.20
CA THR A 341 -10.19 28.08 -11.67
C THR A 341 -8.98 27.73 -10.80
N PRO A 342 -7.76 27.54 -11.36
CA PRO A 342 -6.59 27.28 -10.55
C PRO A 342 -6.45 28.39 -9.52
N LEU A 343 -6.49 28.05 -8.23
CA LEU A 343 -6.02 28.95 -7.19
C LEU A 343 -4.58 29.29 -7.58
N GLN A 344 -4.38 30.53 -8.02
CA GLN A 344 -3.06 31.07 -8.26
C GLN A 344 -2.23 30.77 -7.02
N SER A 345 -1.09 30.13 -7.22
CA SER A 345 -0.09 29.96 -6.18
C SER A 345 0.11 31.33 -5.52
N PRO A 346 0.12 31.43 -4.18
CA PRO A 346 0.41 32.71 -3.54
C PRO A 346 1.73 33.22 -4.09
N PRO A 347 1.84 34.52 -4.43
CA PRO A 347 3.04 35.05 -5.05
C PRO A 347 4.23 34.74 -4.16
N ARG A 348 5.28 34.19 -4.77
CA ARG A 348 6.58 34.01 -4.10
C ARG A 348 6.92 35.31 -3.39
N SER A 349 7.06 35.27 -2.08
CA SER A 349 7.43 36.45 -1.30
C SER A 349 8.81 36.92 -1.76
N SER A 350 8.84 37.99 -2.54
CA SER A 350 10.03 38.76 -2.86
C SER A 350 10.46 39.53 -1.63
N THR A 351 11.17 38.85 -0.72
CA THR A 351 11.94 39.51 0.34
C THR A 351 13.38 39.00 0.34
N SER A 352 14.07 39.21 -0.78
CA SER A 352 15.54 39.34 -0.77
C SER A 352 15.87 40.80 -1.03
N SER A 353 15.85 41.60 0.02
CA SER A 353 16.55 42.88 0.01
C SER A 353 18.04 42.62 0.28
N PRO A 354 18.96 43.14 -0.56
CA PRO A 354 20.39 42.97 -0.34
C PRO A 354 20.83 43.79 0.89
N VAL A 355 21.56 43.15 1.79
CA VAL A 355 22.21 43.82 2.93
C VAL A 355 23.35 44.68 2.38
N PRO A 356 23.38 46.01 2.62
CA PRO A 356 24.52 46.85 2.24
C PRO A 356 25.69 46.65 3.21
N PRO A 357 26.94 46.85 2.76
CA PRO A 357 28.13 46.56 3.55
C PRO A 357 28.30 47.61 4.65
N SER A 358 28.38 47.18 5.92
CA SER A 358 28.74 48.07 7.02
C SER A 358 30.25 48.23 7.12
N SER A 359 30.68 49.48 7.09
CA SER A 359 32.03 49.98 7.25
C SER A 359 32.64 49.58 8.58
N VAL A 360 33.82 48.94 8.55
CA VAL A 360 34.67 48.75 9.73
C VAL A 360 35.46 50.04 9.95
N SER A 361 35.12 50.80 10.99
CA SER A 361 36.02 51.82 11.56
C SER A 361 36.74 51.21 12.76
N GLY A 362 38.06 51.10 12.68
CA GLY A 362 38.90 50.69 13.80
C GLY A 362 39.04 51.80 14.84
N ALA A 363 38.99 51.43 16.12
CA ALA A 363 39.90 51.86 17.18
C ALA A 363 39.32 51.45 18.55
N ALA A 364 40.22 50.97 19.41
CA ALA A 364 40.05 50.65 20.83
C ALA A 364 39.25 49.36 21.14
N LEU A 365 39.69 48.43 21.99
CA LEU A 365 40.68 48.53 23.05
C LEU A 365 41.15 47.11 23.42
N ASP A 366 42.44 46.87 23.26
CA ASP A 366 43.19 45.84 24.00
C ASP A 366 43.02 46.06 25.50
N LYS A 367 42.61 45.01 26.22
CA LYS A 367 43.13 44.71 27.56
C LYS A 367 42.65 43.35 28.07
N ARG A 368 43.66 42.50 28.29
CA ARG A 368 43.78 41.45 29.32
C ARG A 368 43.25 40.06 28.99
N LEU A 369 44.14 39.33 28.31
CA LEU A 369 44.57 37.98 28.66
C LEU A 369 44.88 37.80 30.16
N ALA A 370 44.66 36.55 30.60
CA ALA A 370 45.47 35.74 31.53
C ALA A 370 44.82 35.32 32.86
N SER A 371 45.16 34.09 33.26
CA SER A 371 44.84 33.30 34.47
C SER A 371 43.58 32.43 34.37
N LEU A 372 43.58 31.11 34.56
CA LEU A 372 44.56 30.14 35.09
C LEU A 372 44.16 28.72 34.61
N GLU A 373 45.16 27.89 34.27
CA GLU A 373 45.03 26.44 34.08
C GLU A 373 45.29 25.67 35.40
N LEU A 374 44.85 24.40 35.39
CA LEU A 374 45.42 23.19 36.02
C LEU A 374 45.15 22.89 37.51
N GLY A 375 44.57 21.70 37.72
CA GLY A 375 44.61 20.93 38.97
C GLY A 375 44.24 19.46 38.72
N ALA A 376 45.24 18.58 38.69
CA ALA A 376 45.11 17.13 38.59
C ALA A 376 44.98 16.46 39.97
N GLY A 377 44.30 15.31 40.05
CA GLY A 377 44.28 14.43 41.24
C GLY A 377 43.44 13.16 41.04
N THR A 378 44.10 12.01 41.01
CA THR A 378 43.58 10.62 40.93
C THR A 378 43.37 10.02 42.36
N PRO A 379 43.16 8.71 42.57
CA PRO A 379 41.98 7.85 42.32
C PRO A 379 41.54 7.03 43.59
N GLN A 380 40.33 6.45 43.66
CA GLN A 380 40.04 5.22 44.46
C GLN A 380 38.60 4.68 44.25
N ALA A 381 38.47 3.42 43.80
CA ALA A 381 37.92 2.23 44.51
C ALA A 381 36.41 2.26 44.86
N ALA A 382 35.58 1.20 44.80
CA ALA A 382 35.61 -0.15 44.24
C ALA A 382 34.17 -0.73 44.34
N THR A 383 33.65 -1.37 43.29
CA THR A 383 32.72 -2.57 43.25
C THR A 383 31.31 -2.51 43.91
N PRO A 384 30.39 -3.49 43.66
CA PRO A 384 29.91 -4.06 42.38
C PRO A 384 28.38 -4.37 42.34
N HIS A 385 27.94 -4.93 41.19
CA HIS A 385 26.80 -5.83 40.96
C HIS A 385 25.34 -5.32 41.00
N ALA A 386 24.66 -5.45 39.86
CA ALA A 386 23.40 -6.19 39.77
C ALA A 386 23.16 -6.70 38.33
N THR A 387 23.51 -7.96 38.13
CA THR A 387 23.16 -8.80 36.99
C THR A 387 21.67 -9.13 37.07
N ILE A 388 20.87 -8.83 36.04
CA ILE A 388 19.47 -9.28 35.97
C ILE A 388 19.44 -10.64 35.27
N ALA A 389 19.01 -11.66 36.01
CA ALA A 389 18.86 -13.04 35.57
C ALA A 389 17.55 -13.26 34.76
N PRO A 390 17.50 -14.27 33.88
CA PRO A 390 16.31 -14.62 33.09
C PRO A 390 15.29 -15.44 33.90
N SER A 391 14.00 -15.19 33.64
CA SER A 391 12.86 -15.84 34.30
C SER A 391 12.60 -17.27 33.77
N PRO A 392 12.12 -18.22 34.61
CA PRO A 392 12.14 -19.65 34.28
C PRO A 392 10.92 -20.15 33.47
N LEU A 393 11.23 -21.07 32.56
CA LEU A 393 10.30 -21.95 31.84
C LEU A 393 9.55 -22.87 32.80
N ARG A 394 8.23 -23.01 32.59
CA ARG A 394 7.38 -23.98 33.29
C ARG A 394 7.16 -25.19 32.39
N ASN A 395 7.84 -26.30 32.71
CA ASN A 395 7.51 -27.62 32.21
C ASN A 395 6.20 -28.10 32.85
N VAL A 396 5.26 -28.56 32.03
CA VAL A 396 4.22 -29.51 32.45
C VAL A 396 4.26 -30.67 31.46
N SER A 397 4.79 -31.79 31.93
CA SER A 397 4.66 -33.11 31.32
C SER A 397 3.46 -33.83 31.94
N GLY A 398 2.61 -34.43 31.11
CA GLY A 398 1.57 -35.37 31.53
C GLY A 398 0.73 -35.79 30.32
N GLY A 399 0.99 -36.99 29.80
CA GLY A 399 0.31 -37.56 28.63
C GLY A 399 -0.87 -38.47 28.96
N ALA A 400 -1.73 -38.67 27.95
CA ALA A 400 -2.57 -39.84 27.63
C ALA A 400 -3.26 -39.50 26.29
N ARG A 401 -2.96 -40.14 25.15
CA ARG A 401 -3.60 -41.34 24.56
C ARG A 401 -5.14 -41.29 24.52
N ASP A 402 -5.67 -41.24 23.30
CA ASP A 402 -6.79 -42.03 22.70
C ASP A 402 -7.13 -41.38 21.33
N GLU A 403 -6.89 -42.03 20.19
CA GLU A 403 -7.76 -43.00 19.47
C GLU A 403 -9.11 -42.43 18.97
N ASP A 404 -9.33 -42.64 17.66
CA ASP A 404 -10.58 -42.65 16.88
C ASP A 404 -11.50 -41.41 16.79
N LEU A 405 -11.49 -40.78 15.60
CA LEU A 405 -12.62 -40.56 14.64
C LEU A 405 -12.34 -39.43 13.64
#